data_AF-A0A942DZE3-F1
#
_entry.id   AF-A0A942DZE3-F1
#
_cell.length_a   1.000
_cell.length_b   1.000
_cell.length_c   1.000
_cell.angle_alpha   90.00
_cell.angle_beta   90.00
_cell.angle_gamma   90.00
#
_symmetry.space_group_name_H-M   'P 1'
#
loop_
_entity.id
_entity.type
_entity.pdbx_description
1 polymer ?
#
loop_
_entity_poly.entity_id
_entity_poly.type
_entity_poly.pdbx_seq_one_letter_code
_entity_poly.pdbx_strand_id
1 'polypeptide(L)'
;MAGRRRGYAHSALRGASDGTIRSTRRKLILPVIFHRTDDSRPVANSRRLLALGLATLLAGCQSFPNSVEQQNFQPSDRPITVDTVERNDRLAELARAQHPRILATYGGEYSDPKLERMVAKVVGSLTTVSSNPTQTYRITILNSPNVNAFALPGGYLYVTRGLLALANDSAELAAVIAHEMGHVTANHGLQRQQKEAEEILATKVVTDVLGESPTAKVALIRGKLRLAQFSRNQELEADAIGVKTVALAGYDPTAAARFLQSMADYSNFRSISGATDPSLDFLASHPNAPQRIELARMHARQFGAQKGATDRDSFLAGVDGLLFGDTPEEGYVRDNTFMHPGLGVTFTVPSNFVIDNSAAAVTATGPGEMAIRFDGVSLDKNVTLTDYIRSGWVTGLDPASVRTDTINGNEAAIASARAEGWQFDITIVRVGGQVYRLLTAAPLANTNINVVARSVGASFRALNGQEKAALKPLKVRVIAVRPGDTVGSLSARMSGVDRKLDLFRMLNSLSPVASVSAGDKVKIITDQ
;
A
#
# COMPACT_ATOMS: atom_id res chain seq x y z
N MET A 1 26.73 -21.97 -61.57
CA MET A 1 27.87 -22.74 -61.04
C MET A 1 27.40 -23.58 -59.86
N ALA A 2 27.69 -24.89 -59.92
CA ALA A 2 27.49 -25.91 -58.87
C ALA A 2 28.30 -25.57 -57.59
N GLY A 3 28.12 -26.14 -56.40
CA GLY A 3 27.35 -27.29 -55.91
C GLY A 3 27.17 -27.16 -54.39
N ARG A 4 26.15 -27.73 -53.74
CA ARG A 4 25.88 -29.15 -53.45
C ARG A 4 26.69 -29.70 -52.26
N ARG A 5 26.01 -29.97 -51.14
CA ARG A 5 25.96 -31.23 -50.31
C ARG A 5 25.81 -30.90 -48.81
N ARG A 6 24.67 -31.30 -48.19
CA ARG A 6 24.41 -32.52 -47.36
C ARG A 6 25.18 -32.46 -46.02
N GLY A 7 24.62 -32.71 -44.84
CA GLY A 7 23.41 -33.44 -44.42
C GLY A 7 23.75 -34.29 -43.18
N TYR A 8 22.72 -34.74 -42.44
CA TYR A 8 22.69 -35.65 -41.26
C TYR A 8 22.96 -34.97 -39.90
N ALA A 9 22.06 -34.93 -38.90
CA ALA A 9 21.00 -35.82 -38.36
C ALA A 9 21.48 -36.93 -37.40
N HIS A 10 20.77 -36.99 -36.27
CA HIS A 10 20.46 -38.10 -35.36
C HIS A 10 21.17 -38.27 -34.00
N SER A 11 20.31 -38.13 -32.97
CA SER A 11 20.00 -39.13 -31.90
C SER A 11 21.07 -39.37 -30.82
N ALA A 12 20.79 -39.79 -29.60
CA ALA A 12 19.64 -39.94 -28.71
C ALA A 12 20.19 -40.66 -27.45
N LEU A 13 19.34 -40.85 -26.42
CA LEU A 13 19.47 -41.86 -25.34
C LEU A 13 20.45 -41.51 -24.20
N ARG A 14 20.29 -41.91 -22.94
CA ARG A 14 19.22 -42.40 -22.02
C ARG A 14 19.97 -42.78 -20.73
N GLY A 15 19.27 -42.81 -19.59
CA GLY A 15 19.63 -43.59 -18.38
C GLY A 15 20.10 -42.71 -17.21
N ALA A 16 19.38 -42.56 -16.08
CA ALA A 16 19.02 -43.57 -15.05
C ALA A 16 20.29 -44.15 -14.39
N SER A 17 20.48 -44.27 -13.07
CA SER A 17 19.58 -44.28 -11.91
C SER A 17 20.42 -44.49 -10.63
N ASP A 18 19.93 -43.96 -9.50
CA ASP A 18 19.88 -44.56 -8.15
C ASP A 18 21.16 -44.84 -7.32
N GLY A 19 21.03 -44.65 -5.99
CA GLY A 19 22.09 -44.89 -5.01
C GLY A 19 21.79 -44.36 -3.61
N THR A 20 21.12 -45.19 -2.80
CA THR A 20 20.63 -44.93 -1.43
C THR A 20 21.71 -45.25 -0.36
N ILE A 21 21.47 -44.80 0.90
CA ILE A 21 21.78 -45.46 2.21
C ILE A 21 22.82 -44.76 3.15
N ARG A 22 22.38 -44.26 4.33
CA ARG A 22 22.64 -44.75 5.73
C ARG A 22 22.71 -43.66 6.82
N SER A 23 22.05 -43.97 7.93
CA SER A 23 21.96 -43.24 9.19
C SER A 23 23.12 -43.49 10.17
N THR A 24 23.31 -42.61 11.16
CA THR A 24 23.74 -43.00 12.53
C THR A 24 23.17 -42.07 13.61
N ARG A 25 22.64 -42.69 14.67
CA ARG A 25 22.18 -42.10 15.94
C ARG A 25 23.37 -41.94 16.92
N ARG A 26 23.29 -40.98 17.86
CA ARG A 26 23.81 -41.15 19.24
C ARG A 26 22.90 -40.45 20.28
N LYS A 27 22.59 -41.21 21.34
CA LYS A 27 21.94 -40.85 22.62
C LYS A 27 23.03 -40.74 23.71
N LEU A 28 22.83 -39.89 24.72
CA LEU A 28 23.38 -39.94 26.11
C LEU A 28 22.41 -39.05 26.95
N ILE A 29 21.49 -39.53 27.81
CA ILE A 29 21.52 -40.15 29.16
C ILE A 29 22.05 -39.26 30.32
N LEU A 30 21.10 -39.04 31.26
CA LEU A 30 20.97 -38.40 32.60
C LEU A 30 22.03 -38.71 33.70
N PRO A 31 22.07 -38.01 34.88
CA PRO A 31 21.12 -38.18 36.04
C PRO A 31 20.73 -36.86 36.80
N VAL A 32 19.50 -36.68 37.31
CA VAL A 32 18.85 -37.07 38.60
C VAL A 32 19.56 -36.60 39.89
N ILE A 33 18.90 -35.72 40.68
CA ILE A 33 18.97 -35.66 42.15
C ILE A 33 17.57 -35.35 42.73
N PHE A 34 17.15 -36.17 43.70
CA PHE A 34 15.93 -36.07 44.52
C PHE A 34 16.28 -35.47 45.90
N HIS A 35 15.40 -34.66 46.50
CA HIS A 35 15.19 -34.72 47.95
C HIS A 35 13.77 -34.29 48.36
N ARG A 36 13.25 -34.99 49.37
CA ARG A 36 11.89 -35.05 49.91
C ARG A 36 11.98 -34.78 51.42
N THR A 37 10.95 -34.18 52.01
CA THR A 37 10.35 -34.37 53.36
C THR A 37 9.42 -33.17 53.64
N ASP A 38 8.10 -33.34 53.79
CA ASP A 38 7.32 -33.60 55.03
C ASP A 38 7.78 -32.74 56.22
N ASP A 39 6.94 -32.03 56.98
CA ASP A 39 5.76 -32.57 57.67
C ASP A 39 4.89 -31.46 58.35
N SER A 40 3.59 -31.77 58.51
CA SER A 40 2.67 -31.47 59.64
C SER A 40 2.28 -30.05 60.15
N ARG A 41 0.96 -29.88 60.34
CA ARG A 41 0.22 -28.85 61.16
C ARG A 41 0.27 -29.23 62.67
N PRO A 42 -0.51 -28.69 63.67
CA PRO A 42 -1.54 -27.61 63.73
C PRO A 42 -1.49 -26.71 65.02
N VAL A 43 -2.50 -25.84 65.24
CA VAL A 43 -3.35 -25.71 66.47
C VAL A 43 -3.80 -24.26 66.83
N ALA A 44 -5.14 -24.14 66.98
CA ALA A 44 -6.00 -23.29 67.85
C ALA A 44 -5.82 -21.76 67.96
N ASN A 45 -6.81 -20.92 67.62
CA ASN A 45 -8.11 -20.62 68.29
C ASN A 45 -8.02 -19.74 69.56
N SER A 46 -8.51 -18.49 69.45
CA SER A 46 -9.41 -17.79 70.40
C SER A 46 -9.76 -16.41 69.81
N ARG A 47 -10.99 -16.13 69.34
CA ARG A 47 -12.19 -15.67 70.10
C ARG A 47 -11.86 -14.48 71.02
N ARG A 48 -12.51 -13.31 71.00
CA ARG A 48 -13.89 -12.96 70.63
C ARG A 48 -14.13 -11.44 70.80
N LEU A 49 -15.08 -10.90 70.02
CA LEU A 49 -16.09 -9.85 70.34
C LEU A 49 -15.57 -8.40 70.54
N LEU A 50 -16.26 -7.31 70.19
CA LEU A 50 -17.66 -6.89 69.94
C LEU A 50 -17.54 -5.55 69.12
N ALA A 51 -18.46 -4.98 68.35
CA ALA A 51 -19.90 -5.07 68.15
C ALA A 51 -20.21 -4.39 66.78
N LEU A 52 -21.11 -4.94 65.96
CA LEU A 52 -22.46 -4.41 65.64
C LEU A 52 -22.51 -2.92 65.24
N GLY A 53 -23.18 -2.49 64.17
CA GLY A 53 -24.12 -3.12 63.23
C GLY A 53 -24.13 -2.24 61.96
N LEU A 54 -24.96 -2.40 60.95
CA LEU A 54 -26.20 -3.13 60.72
C LEU A 54 -26.17 -3.29 59.18
N ALA A 55 -26.28 -4.51 58.66
CA ALA A 55 -27.53 -4.99 58.05
C ALA A 55 -27.83 -4.28 56.72
N THR A 56 -28.05 -4.92 55.58
CA THR A 56 -28.84 -6.12 55.24
C THR A 56 -29.27 -5.83 53.76
N LEU A 57 -29.41 -6.69 52.76
CA LEU A 57 -29.54 -8.15 52.61
C LEU A 57 -29.34 -8.48 51.11
N LEU A 58 -28.77 -9.68 50.86
CA LEU A 58 -29.24 -10.78 49.96
C LEU A 58 -29.60 -10.45 48.50
N ALA A 59 -29.47 -11.32 47.50
CA ALA A 59 -28.97 -12.67 47.20
C ALA A 59 -29.13 -12.75 45.65
N GLY A 60 -28.51 -13.60 44.85
CA GLY A 60 -28.01 -14.95 45.01
C GLY A 60 -27.68 -15.54 43.62
N CYS A 61 -27.08 -16.73 43.66
CA CYS A 61 -27.03 -17.83 42.70
C CYS A 61 -27.23 -17.62 41.17
N GLN A 62 -26.20 -18.04 40.44
CA GLN A 62 -26.20 -18.94 39.26
C GLN A 62 -27.43 -18.95 38.34
N SER A 63 -27.22 -18.57 37.07
CA SER A 63 -27.77 -19.28 35.90
C SER A 63 -27.10 -18.78 34.62
N PHE A 64 -26.58 -19.69 33.79
CA PHE A 64 -26.46 -19.43 32.36
C PHE A 64 -27.85 -19.60 31.73
N PRO A 65 -28.21 -18.72 30.79
CA PRO A 65 -28.68 -19.23 29.51
C PRO A 65 -28.03 -18.50 28.33
N ASN A 66 -27.87 -19.28 27.26
CA ASN A 66 -27.59 -18.78 25.92
C ASN A 66 -28.67 -17.80 25.46
N SER A 67 -28.24 -16.62 25.03
CA SER A 67 -28.94 -15.84 24.02
C SER A 67 -27.91 -15.01 23.26
N VAL A 68 -27.68 -15.40 22.01
CA VAL A 68 -27.00 -14.60 21.01
C VAL A 68 -27.89 -13.39 20.74
N GLU A 69 -27.48 -12.22 21.22
CA GLU A 69 -28.09 -10.96 20.82
C GLU A 69 -27.00 -10.06 20.23
N GLN A 70 -27.09 -9.88 18.92
CA GLN A 70 -26.30 -8.94 18.13
C GLN A 70 -26.56 -7.53 18.65
N GLN A 71 -25.60 -6.89 19.33
CA GLN A 71 -25.58 -5.43 19.44
C GLN A 71 -24.17 -4.86 19.32
N ASN A 72 -24.00 -4.13 18.21
CA ASN A 72 -23.25 -2.88 18.04
C ASN A 72 -21.72 -2.91 18.15
N PHE A 73 -21.07 -3.22 17.03
CA PHE A 73 -19.77 -2.64 16.71
C PHE A 73 -19.96 -1.15 16.38
N GLN A 74 -19.54 -0.28 17.29
CA GLN A 74 -19.21 1.11 17.03
C GLN A 74 -17.69 1.27 17.12
N PRO A 75 -17.04 2.00 16.19
CA PRO A 75 -15.68 2.49 16.38
C PRO A 75 -15.63 3.32 17.66
N SER A 76 -14.57 3.16 18.45
CA SER A 76 -14.48 3.78 19.77
C SER A 76 -13.97 5.24 19.66
N ASP A 77 -14.76 6.20 20.15
CA ASP A 77 -14.36 7.62 20.28
C ASP A 77 -13.28 7.86 21.35
N ARG A 78 -12.92 6.83 22.16
CA ARG A 78 -11.85 6.87 23.16
C ARG A 78 -11.21 5.50 23.31
N PRO A 79 -10.20 5.13 22.49
CA PRO A 79 -9.59 3.81 22.58
C PRO A 79 -9.00 3.61 23.97
N ILE A 80 -9.46 2.56 24.67
CA ILE A 80 -8.89 2.13 25.95
C ILE A 80 -7.61 1.36 25.61
N THR A 81 -6.45 1.96 25.89
CA THR A 81 -5.17 1.26 25.95
C THR A 81 -5.17 0.36 27.18
N VAL A 82 -5.22 -0.95 26.98
CA VAL A 82 -4.95 -1.91 28.06
C VAL A 82 -3.45 -2.17 28.10
N ASP A 83 -2.84 -1.75 29.20
CA ASP A 83 -1.48 -2.11 29.62
C ASP A 83 -1.40 -3.61 29.89
N THR A 84 -1.13 -4.41 28.85
CA THR A 84 -0.32 -5.63 28.97
C THR A 84 0.41 -5.87 27.65
N VAL A 85 1.31 -4.94 27.32
CA VAL A 85 2.54 -5.21 26.58
C VAL A 85 3.63 -4.85 27.59
N GLU A 86 4.64 -5.71 27.76
CA GLU A 86 5.64 -5.57 28.82
C GLU A 86 6.16 -4.13 28.96
N ARG A 87 6.24 -3.65 30.20
CA ARG A 87 6.75 -2.32 30.56
C ARG A 87 8.07 -2.04 29.81
N ASN A 88 8.03 -1.05 28.90
CA ASN A 88 9.13 -0.54 28.04
C ASN A 88 9.22 -1.06 26.60
N ASP A 89 8.12 -1.27 25.87
CA ASP A 89 8.23 -1.48 24.41
C ASP A 89 8.42 -0.14 23.65
N ARG A 90 9.68 0.31 23.61
CA ARG A 90 10.15 1.49 22.86
C ARG A 90 9.65 1.51 21.40
N LEU A 91 9.38 0.35 20.81
CA LEU A 91 8.91 0.23 19.43
C LEU A 91 7.44 0.66 19.28
N ALA A 92 6.60 0.35 20.28
CA ALA A 92 5.21 0.82 20.31
C ALA A 92 5.15 2.34 20.48
N GLU A 93 6.05 2.92 21.30
CA GLU A 93 6.17 4.38 21.43
C GLU A 93 6.64 5.05 20.13
N LEU A 94 7.62 4.45 19.44
CA LEU A 94 8.07 4.90 18.13
C LEU A 94 6.95 4.84 17.10
N ALA A 95 6.18 3.74 17.05
CA ALA A 95 5.03 3.59 16.16
C ALA A 95 3.97 4.67 16.44
N ARG A 96 3.66 4.92 17.71
CA ARG A 96 2.76 6.02 18.13
C ARG A 96 3.26 7.39 17.69
N ALA A 97 4.57 7.64 17.77
CA ALA A 97 5.18 8.89 17.33
C ALA A 97 5.22 9.04 15.80
N GLN A 98 5.27 7.94 15.03
CA GLN A 98 5.20 7.97 13.57
C GLN A 98 3.78 8.14 13.03
N HIS A 99 2.75 7.75 13.79
CA HIS A 99 1.35 7.77 13.34
C HIS A 99 0.93 9.12 12.70
N PRO A 100 1.19 10.31 13.29
CA PRO A 100 0.84 11.57 12.64
C PRO A 100 1.55 11.81 11.29
N ARG A 101 2.79 11.34 11.14
CA ARG A 101 3.54 11.45 9.89
C ARG A 101 2.97 10.51 8.83
N ILE A 102 2.60 9.30 9.21
CA ILE A 102 1.92 8.34 8.32
C ILE A 102 0.61 8.93 7.82
N LEU A 103 -0.21 9.50 8.72
CA LEU A 103 -1.43 10.17 8.31
C LEU A 103 -1.14 11.30 7.31
N ALA A 104 -0.15 12.15 7.57
CA ALA A 104 0.24 13.23 6.66
C ALA A 104 0.70 12.71 5.28
N THR A 105 1.43 11.58 5.23
CA THR A 105 1.91 10.98 3.99
C THR A 105 0.79 10.36 3.15
N TYR A 106 -0.23 9.79 3.79
CA TYR A 106 -1.28 9.02 3.12
C TYR A 106 -2.64 9.74 3.06
N GLY A 107 -2.66 11.07 3.10
CA GLY A 107 -3.87 11.87 2.93
C GLY A 107 -4.82 11.88 4.14
N GLY A 108 -4.34 11.42 5.29
CA GLY A 108 -5.10 11.34 6.55
C GLY A 108 -5.77 9.98 6.79
N GLU A 109 -6.63 9.95 7.80
CA GLU A 109 -7.49 8.81 8.10
C GLU A 109 -8.78 8.90 7.29
N TYR A 110 -9.19 7.79 6.70
CA TYR A 110 -10.47 7.67 6.00
C TYR A 110 -11.47 6.97 6.92
N SER A 111 -12.50 7.71 7.36
CA SER A 111 -13.52 7.15 8.23
C SER A 111 -14.75 6.69 7.46
N ASP A 112 -15.09 5.43 7.66
CA ASP A 112 -16.31 4.81 7.16
C ASP A 112 -16.69 3.66 8.12
N PRO A 113 -17.76 3.82 8.93
CA PRO A 113 -18.11 2.85 9.95
C PRO A 113 -18.37 1.43 9.41
N LYS A 114 -18.81 1.31 8.15
CA LYS A 114 -19.11 0.02 7.52
C LYS A 114 -17.82 -0.68 7.12
N LEU A 115 -16.86 0.04 6.54
CA LEU A 115 -15.54 -0.49 6.23
C LEU A 115 -14.74 -0.81 7.49
N GLU A 116 -14.75 0.06 8.49
CA GLU A 116 -14.07 -0.13 9.77
C GLU A 116 -14.55 -1.42 10.44
N ARG A 117 -15.87 -1.66 10.49
CA ARG A 117 -16.45 -2.92 11.00
C ARG A 117 -16.01 -4.15 10.20
N MET A 118 -15.99 -4.04 8.88
CA MET A 118 -15.58 -5.14 8.00
C MET A 118 -14.11 -5.50 8.23
N VAL A 119 -13.21 -4.50 8.26
CA VAL A 119 -11.78 -4.71 8.51
C VAL A 119 -11.56 -5.25 9.92
N ALA A 120 -12.25 -4.71 10.93
CA ALA A 120 -12.17 -5.18 12.31
C ALA A 120 -12.61 -6.64 12.46
N LYS A 121 -13.67 -7.08 11.77
CA LYS A 121 -14.11 -8.47 11.74
C LYS A 121 -12.99 -9.39 11.21
N VAL A 122 -12.34 -8.99 10.11
CA VAL A 122 -11.22 -9.76 9.52
C VAL A 122 -10.03 -9.83 10.48
N VAL A 123 -9.59 -8.69 11.01
CA VAL A 123 -8.47 -8.62 11.97
C VAL A 123 -8.76 -9.45 13.22
N GLY A 124 -9.98 -9.36 13.76
CA GLY A 124 -10.41 -10.16 14.91
C GLY A 124 -10.32 -11.66 14.64
N SER A 125 -10.81 -12.10 13.47
CA SER A 125 -10.79 -13.51 13.07
C SER A 125 -9.37 -14.06 12.88
N LEU A 126 -8.44 -13.22 12.40
CA LEU A 126 -7.02 -13.59 12.29
C LEU A 126 -6.32 -13.60 13.66
N THR A 127 -6.65 -12.65 14.53
CA THR A 127 -6.02 -12.51 15.85
C THR A 127 -6.28 -13.73 16.72
N THR A 128 -7.51 -14.25 16.72
CA THR A 128 -7.90 -15.42 17.56
C THR A 128 -7.11 -16.69 17.26
N VAL A 129 -6.54 -16.81 16.06
CA VAL A 129 -5.74 -17.96 15.63
C VAL A 129 -4.24 -17.65 15.48
N SER A 130 -3.84 -16.42 15.79
CA SER A 130 -2.45 -15.98 15.71
C SER A 130 -1.62 -16.51 16.89
N SER A 131 -0.30 -16.31 16.82
CA SER A 131 0.63 -16.62 17.92
C SER A 131 0.40 -15.78 19.18
N ASN A 132 -0.29 -14.64 19.06
CA ASN A 132 -0.63 -13.74 20.18
C ASN A 132 -2.13 -13.37 20.14
N PRO A 133 -3.03 -14.26 20.59
CA PRO A 133 -4.47 -14.04 20.51
C PRO A 133 -4.99 -12.94 21.45
N THR A 134 -4.17 -12.45 22.38
CA THR A 134 -4.48 -11.34 23.27
C THR A 134 -4.02 -9.98 22.73
N GLN A 135 -3.34 -9.95 21.57
CA GLN A 135 -2.89 -8.71 20.96
C GLN A 135 -4.08 -7.82 20.59
N THR A 136 -4.03 -6.56 21.02
CA THR A 136 -4.98 -5.54 20.55
C THR A 136 -4.40 -4.83 19.34
N TYR A 137 -5.23 -4.60 18.31
CA TYR A 137 -4.84 -3.86 17.12
C TYR A 137 -5.56 -2.52 17.03
N ARG A 138 -4.80 -1.46 16.76
CA ARG A 138 -5.32 -0.19 16.27
C ARG A 138 -5.31 -0.21 14.76
N ILE A 139 -6.49 -0.33 14.18
CA ILE A 139 -6.70 -0.37 12.72
C ILE A 139 -6.94 1.06 12.25
N THR A 140 -6.22 1.50 11.22
CA THR A 140 -6.41 2.80 10.58
C THR A 140 -6.56 2.59 9.08
N ILE A 141 -7.69 3.03 8.52
CA ILE A 141 -7.88 3.07 7.08
C ILE A 141 -7.27 4.39 6.58
N LEU A 142 -6.26 4.30 5.71
CA LEU A 142 -5.55 5.44 5.17
C LEU A 142 -6.26 5.99 3.94
N ASN A 143 -6.39 7.31 3.87
CA ASN A 143 -7.08 8.03 2.81
C ASN A 143 -6.27 8.13 1.50
N SER A 144 -5.59 7.05 1.12
CA SER A 144 -4.75 7.01 -0.07
C SER A 144 -5.33 6.09 -1.15
N PRO A 145 -5.31 6.49 -2.43
CA PRO A 145 -5.68 5.63 -3.55
C PRO A 145 -4.62 4.57 -3.87
N ASN A 146 -3.40 4.69 -3.34
CA ASN A 146 -2.34 3.71 -3.54
C ASN A 146 -2.70 2.39 -2.87
N VAL A 147 -2.37 1.26 -3.49
CA VAL A 147 -2.62 -0.08 -2.92
C VAL A 147 -1.54 -0.37 -1.91
N ASN A 148 -1.86 -0.34 -0.61
CA ASN A 148 -0.88 -0.62 0.44
C ASN A 148 -1.54 -1.11 1.74
N ALA A 149 -0.79 -1.86 2.53
CA ALA A 149 -1.08 -2.19 3.92
C ALA A 149 0.24 -2.49 4.64
N PHE A 150 0.31 -2.18 5.92
CA PHE A 150 1.48 -2.49 6.73
C PHE A 150 1.14 -2.51 8.23
N ALA A 151 1.94 -3.24 9.00
CA ALA A 151 1.86 -3.26 10.45
C ALA A 151 3.11 -2.65 11.09
N LEU A 152 2.93 -1.93 12.20
CA LEU A 152 4.01 -1.49 13.08
C LEU A 152 3.90 -2.17 14.45
N PRO A 153 5.01 -2.27 15.20
CA PRO A 153 5.00 -2.77 16.57
C PRO A 153 3.97 -2.04 17.46
N GLY A 154 3.51 -2.71 18.52
CA GLY A 154 2.47 -2.18 19.41
C GLY A 154 1.04 -2.28 18.87
N GLY A 155 0.82 -3.07 17.81
CA GLY A 155 -0.52 -3.36 17.28
C GLY A 155 -1.07 -2.33 16.31
N TYR A 156 -0.25 -1.47 15.71
CA TYR A 156 -0.71 -0.55 14.68
C TYR A 156 -0.83 -1.26 13.34
N LEU A 157 -1.99 -1.19 12.71
CA LEU A 157 -2.28 -1.80 11.42
C LEU A 157 -2.90 -0.77 10.49
N TYR A 158 -2.31 -0.62 9.31
CA TYR A 158 -2.74 0.34 8.31
C TYR A 158 -3.19 -0.37 7.03
N VAL A 159 -4.30 0.08 6.45
CA VAL A 159 -4.81 -0.40 5.17
C VAL A 159 -5.26 0.80 4.35
N THR A 160 -4.90 0.91 3.09
CA THR A 160 -5.35 2.03 2.24
C THR A 160 -6.71 1.77 1.59
N ARG A 161 -7.41 2.84 1.21
CA ARG A 161 -8.59 2.75 0.33
C ARG A 161 -8.29 2.04 -0.98
N GLY A 162 -7.11 2.29 -1.56
CA GLY A 162 -6.65 1.62 -2.79
C GLY A 162 -6.65 0.10 -2.66
N LEU A 163 -6.15 -0.43 -1.54
CA LEU A 163 -6.13 -1.86 -1.29
C LEU A 163 -7.54 -2.44 -1.15
N LEU A 164 -8.42 -1.76 -0.40
CA LEU A 164 -9.81 -2.17 -0.24
C LEU A 164 -10.58 -2.13 -1.57
N ALA A 165 -10.29 -1.17 -2.45
CA ALA A 165 -10.87 -1.10 -3.78
C ALA A 165 -10.37 -2.24 -4.70
N LEU A 166 -9.12 -2.67 -4.57
CA LEU A 166 -8.54 -3.76 -5.36
C LEU A 166 -9.02 -5.14 -4.89
N ALA A 167 -9.04 -5.39 -3.58
CA ALA A 167 -9.46 -6.65 -3.00
C ALA A 167 -10.90 -7.02 -3.42
N ASN A 168 -11.15 -8.31 -3.56
CA ASN A 168 -12.39 -8.84 -4.13
C ASN A 168 -13.26 -9.58 -3.11
N ASP A 169 -12.72 -9.92 -1.95
CA ASP A 169 -13.45 -10.54 -0.86
C ASP A 169 -12.70 -10.39 0.48
N SER A 170 -13.33 -10.80 1.58
CA SER A 170 -12.73 -10.69 2.91
C SER A 170 -11.53 -11.63 3.08
N ALA A 171 -11.47 -12.74 2.34
CA ALA A 171 -10.33 -13.67 2.41
C ALA A 171 -9.08 -13.06 1.78
N GLU A 172 -9.20 -12.29 0.69
CA GLU A 172 -8.06 -11.55 0.12
C GLU A 172 -7.56 -10.46 1.08
N LEU A 173 -8.47 -9.70 1.69
CA LEU A 173 -8.10 -8.74 2.74
C LEU A 173 -7.42 -9.46 3.93
N ALA A 174 -7.96 -10.61 4.34
CA ALA A 174 -7.40 -11.42 5.41
C ALA A 174 -5.99 -11.90 5.06
N ALA A 175 -5.74 -12.29 3.82
CA ALA A 175 -4.42 -12.73 3.37
C ALA A 175 -3.37 -11.63 3.44
N VAL A 176 -3.71 -10.41 3.03
CA VAL A 176 -2.81 -9.25 3.18
C VAL A 176 -2.53 -8.98 4.64
N ILE A 177 -3.55 -8.91 5.48
CA ILE A 177 -3.38 -8.62 6.91
C ILE A 177 -2.56 -9.72 7.61
N ALA A 178 -2.83 -10.97 7.29
CA ALA A 178 -2.09 -12.11 7.84
C ALA A 178 -0.63 -12.11 7.40
N HIS A 179 -0.33 -11.66 6.19
CA HIS A 179 1.04 -11.44 5.71
C HIS A 179 1.76 -10.38 6.55
N GLU A 180 1.11 -9.23 6.81
CA GLU A 180 1.66 -8.19 7.68
C GLU A 180 1.87 -8.66 9.12
N MET A 181 0.92 -9.41 9.68
CA MET A 181 1.07 -10.07 10.99
C MET A 181 2.23 -11.08 10.98
N GLY A 182 2.47 -11.74 9.84
CA GLY A 182 3.61 -12.63 9.62
C GLY A 182 4.95 -11.89 9.73
N HIS A 183 5.08 -10.71 9.13
CA HIS A 183 6.28 -9.86 9.28
C HIS A 183 6.54 -9.45 10.73
N VAL A 184 5.49 -9.13 11.48
CA VAL A 184 5.59 -8.79 12.91
C VAL A 184 6.02 -10.03 13.71
N THR A 185 5.36 -11.17 13.51
CA THR A 185 5.65 -12.42 14.21
C THR A 185 7.09 -12.91 13.99
N ALA A 186 7.59 -12.75 12.76
CA ALA A 186 8.96 -13.12 12.38
C ALA A 186 10.01 -12.02 12.66
N ASN A 187 9.62 -10.91 13.29
CA ASN A 187 10.49 -9.77 13.62
C ASN A 187 11.23 -9.17 12.40
N HIS A 188 10.65 -9.25 11.20
CA HIS A 188 11.31 -8.80 9.98
C HIS A 188 11.58 -7.28 9.98
N GLY A 189 10.67 -6.48 10.54
CA GLY A 189 10.87 -5.03 10.69
C GLY A 189 12.04 -4.68 11.61
N LEU A 190 12.24 -5.44 12.69
CA LEU A 190 13.37 -5.24 13.60
C LEU A 190 14.70 -5.62 12.96
N GLN A 191 14.75 -6.74 12.24
CA GLN A 191 15.93 -7.15 11.48
C GLN A 191 16.30 -6.09 10.41
N ARG A 192 15.30 -5.47 9.77
CA ARG A 192 15.54 -4.38 8.82
C ARG A 192 16.14 -3.16 9.50
N GLN A 193 15.56 -2.69 10.61
CA GLN A 193 16.08 -1.54 11.34
C GLN A 193 17.52 -1.76 11.83
N GLN A 194 17.85 -2.97 12.28
CA GLN A 194 19.23 -3.33 12.65
C GLN A 194 20.18 -3.23 11.46
N LYS A 195 19.79 -3.79 10.30
CA LYS A 195 20.58 -3.67 9.06
C LYS A 195 20.74 -2.23 8.58
N GLU A 196 19.70 -1.41 8.67
CA GLU A 196 19.78 0.02 8.33
C GLU A 196 20.77 0.74 9.25
N ALA A 197 20.74 0.46 10.55
CA ALA A 197 21.69 1.04 11.51
C ALA A 197 23.13 0.59 11.25
N GLU A 198 23.34 -0.69 10.92
CA GLU A 198 24.63 -1.24 10.52
C GLU A 198 25.15 -0.61 9.21
N GLU A 199 24.28 -0.43 8.21
CA GLU A 199 24.66 0.19 6.94
C GLU A 199 24.95 1.69 7.07
N ILE A 200 24.23 2.41 7.94
CA ILE A 200 24.56 3.80 8.28
C ILE A 200 25.96 3.88 8.90
N LEU A 201 26.29 2.97 9.82
CA LEU A 201 27.61 2.91 10.45
C LEU A 201 28.71 2.57 9.42
N ALA A 202 28.47 1.57 8.56
CA ALA A 202 29.42 1.17 7.52
C ALA A 202 29.62 2.26 6.46
N THR A 203 28.55 2.93 6.05
CA THR A 203 28.62 4.04 5.09
C THR A 203 29.42 5.20 5.66
N LYS A 204 29.22 5.54 6.95
CA LYS A 204 29.97 6.60 7.63
C LYS A 204 31.48 6.34 7.55
N VAL A 205 31.92 5.12 7.81
CA VAL A 205 33.33 4.70 7.70
C VAL A 205 33.86 4.81 6.27
N VAL A 206 33.04 4.46 5.27
CA VAL A 206 33.43 4.54 3.85
C VAL A 206 33.52 5.98 3.36
N THR A 207 32.57 6.85 3.73
CA THR A 207 32.61 8.29 3.39
C THR A 207 33.78 9.00 4.06
N ASP A 208 34.13 8.62 5.30
CA ASP A 208 35.27 9.18 6.02
C ASP A 208 36.63 8.78 5.39
N VAL A 209 36.68 7.69 4.61
CA VAL A 209 37.91 7.14 4.01
C VAL A 209 38.03 7.41 2.50
N LEU A 210 36.93 7.49 1.74
CA LEU A 210 36.97 7.49 0.25
C LEU A 210 36.42 8.76 -0.44
N GLY A 211 35.82 9.71 0.29
CA GLY A 211 35.29 10.96 -0.27
C GLY A 211 34.01 10.80 -1.14
N GLU A 212 33.35 11.94 -1.43
CA GLU A 212 32.04 11.99 -2.09
C GLU A 212 32.11 11.83 -3.63
N SER A 213 32.16 10.60 -4.13
CA SER A 213 31.94 10.34 -5.56
C SER A 213 30.44 10.32 -5.92
N PRO A 214 30.00 10.91 -7.05
CA PRO A 214 28.63 10.76 -7.58
C PRO A 214 28.21 9.29 -7.77
N THR A 215 29.14 8.40 -8.15
CA THR A 215 28.85 6.95 -8.26
C THR A 215 28.60 6.31 -6.89
N ALA A 216 29.24 6.81 -5.84
CA ALA A 216 28.99 6.37 -4.47
C ALA A 216 27.61 6.83 -3.97
N LYS A 217 27.14 8.03 -4.36
CA LYS A 217 25.79 8.53 -4.03
C LYS A 217 24.69 7.68 -4.67
N VAL A 218 24.83 7.31 -5.95
CA VAL A 218 23.87 6.41 -6.63
C VAL A 218 23.88 5.00 -6.01
N ALA A 219 25.06 4.47 -5.69
CA ALA A 219 25.17 3.19 -5.00
C ALA A 219 24.51 3.22 -3.62
N LEU A 220 24.65 4.33 -2.88
CA LEU A 220 24.02 4.54 -1.57
C LEU A 220 22.50 4.63 -1.66
N ILE A 221 21.96 5.36 -2.63
CA ILE A 221 20.50 5.45 -2.84
C ILE A 221 19.92 4.07 -3.19
N ARG A 222 20.58 3.32 -4.08
CA ARG A 222 20.19 1.94 -4.42
C ARG A 222 20.30 1.00 -3.21
N GLY A 223 21.33 1.16 -2.39
CA GLY A 223 21.50 0.43 -1.12
C GLY A 223 20.33 0.68 -0.16
N LYS A 224 20.01 1.94 0.07
CA LYS A 224 18.87 2.36 0.91
C LYS A 224 17.51 1.85 0.40
N LEU A 225 17.26 1.91 -0.91
CA LEU A 225 16.02 1.38 -1.49
C LEU A 225 15.94 -0.15 -1.32
N ARG A 226 17.06 -0.86 -1.48
CA ARG A 226 17.13 -2.32 -1.24
C ARG A 226 16.93 -2.68 0.22
N LEU A 227 17.42 -1.86 1.16
CA LEU A 227 17.18 -2.03 2.60
C LEU A 227 15.71 -1.79 2.97
N ALA A 228 15.06 -0.83 2.30
CA ALA A 228 13.63 -0.54 2.51
C ALA A 228 12.71 -1.71 2.09
N GLN A 229 13.20 -2.61 1.24
CA GLN A 229 12.51 -3.83 0.81
C GLN A 229 12.72 -4.99 1.78
N PHE A 230 11.71 -5.84 1.96
CA PHE A 230 11.94 -7.14 2.58
C PHE A 230 12.70 -8.06 1.63
N SER A 231 13.58 -8.88 2.20
CA SER A 231 14.28 -9.89 1.41
C SER A 231 13.29 -10.96 0.93
N ARG A 232 13.63 -11.63 -0.18
CA ARG A 232 12.82 -12.73 -0.71
C ARG A 232 12.51 -13.82 0.33
N ASN A 233 13.48 -14.16 1.19
CA ASN A 233 13.25 -15.19 2.22
C ASN A 233 12.25 -14.71 3.27
N GLN A 234 12.32 -13.43 3.67
CA GLN A 234 11.37 -12.83 4.60
C GLN A 234 9.95 -12.79 4.00
N GLU A 235 9.82 -12.46 2.71
CA GLU A 235 8.52 -12.52 2.03
C GLU A 235 7.96 -13.94 1.98
N LEU A 236 8.78 -14.95 1.67
CA LEU A 236 8.33 -16.35 1.62
C LEU A 236 7.94 -16.90 3.00
N GLU A 237 8.64 -16.48 4.06
CA GLU A 237 8.30 -16.82 5.43
C GLU A 237 6.98 -16.16 5.84
N ALA A 238 6.81 -14.87 5.55
CA ALA A 238 5.56 -14.14 5.80
C ALA A 238 4.38 -14.72 5.00
N ASP A 239 4.59 -15.10 3.73
CA ASP A 239 3.58 -15.77 2.90
C ASP A 239 3.14 -17.11 3.54
N ALA A 240 4.10 -17.92 4.02
CA ALA A 240 3.81 -19.21 4.64
C ALA A 240 3.03 -19.04 5.97
N ILE A 241 3.43 -18.09 6.81
CA ILE A 241 2.71 -17.75 8.05
C ILE A 241 1.31 -17.21 7.72
N GLY A 242 1.20 -16.34 6.72
CA GLY A 242 -0.05 -15.71 6.30
C GLY A 242 -1.05 -16.74 5.80
N VAL A 243 -0.66 -17.60 4.86
CA VAL A 243 -1.53 -18.67 4.32
C VAL A 243 -2.02 -19.60 5.42
N LYS A 244 -1.15 -19.99 6.36
CA LYS A 244 -1.54 -20.80 7.52
C LYS A 244 -2.57 -20.07 8.39
N THR A 245 -2.32 -18.81 8.73
CA THR A 245 -3.21 -18.01 9.59
C THR A 245 -4.59 -17.82 8.94
N VAL A 246 -4.63 -17.50 7.64
CA VAL A 246 -5.87 -17.40 6.86
C VAL A 246 -6.66 -18.70 6.90
N ALA A 247 -5.99 -19.84 6.67
CA ALA A 247 -6.63 -21.15 6.69
C ALA A 247 -7.21 -21.49 8.07
N LEU A 248 -6.44 -21.23 9.15
CA LEU A 248 -6.88 -21.48 10.52
C LEU A 248 -8.04 -20.56 10.93
N ALA A 249 -8.08 -19.33 10.42
CA ALA A 249 -9.19 -18.39 10.62
C ALA A 249 -10.46 -18.76 9.83
N GLY A 250 -10.44 -19.84 9.04
CA GLY A 250 -11.58 -20.33 8.26
C GLY A 250 -11.80 -19.62 6.92
N TYR A 251 -10.85 -18.78 6.49
CA TYR A 251 -10.87 -18.12 5.19
C TYR A 251 -10.28 -19.03 4.09
N ASP A 252 -10.63 -18.72 2.84
CA ASP A 252 -10.08 -19.41 1.67
C ASP A 252 -8.53 -19.35 1.64
N PRO A 253 -7.82 -20.48 1.77
CA PRO A 253 -6.35 -20.49 1.82
C PRO A 253 -5.72 -20.08 0.47
N THR A 254 -6.47 -20.09 -0.63
CA THR A 254 -5.98 -19.66 -1.94
C THR A 254 -5.98 -18.12 -2.10
N ALA A 255 -6.58 -17.38 -1.16
CA ALA A 255 -6.75 -15.94 -1.24
C ALA A 255 -5.44 -15.16 -1.36
N ALA A 256 -4.36 -15.60 -0.70
CA ALA A 256 -3.04 -14.98 -0.86
C ALA A 256 -2.56 -15.02 -2.32
N ALA A 257 -2.71 -16.16 -2.98
CA ALA A 257 -2.33 -16.31 -4.39
C ALA A 257 -3.24 -15.50 -5.33
N ARG A 258 -4.54 -15.38 -5.02
CA ARG A 258 -5.48 -14.56 -5.78
C ARG A 258 -5.13 -13.08 -5.67
N PHE A 259 -4.88 -12.58 -4.46
CA PHE A 259 -4.51 -11.19 -4.25
C PHE A 259 -3.15 -10.85 -4.85
N LEU A 260 -2.13 -11.73 -4.74
CA LEU A 260 -0.84 -11.56 -5.42
C LEU A 260 -0.99 -11.46 -6.94
N GLN A 261 -1.96 -12.18 -7.53
CA GLN A 261 -2.30 -12.03 -8.95
C GLN A 261 -2.97 -10.67 -9.22
N SER A 262 -3.94 -10.25 -8.41
CA SER A 262 -4.57 -8.91 -8.54
C SER A 262 -3.54 -7.78 -8.45
N MET A 263 -2.52 -7.91 -7.59
CA MET A 263 -1.41 -6.95 -7.53
C MET A 263 -0.51 -6.98 -8.75
N ALA A 264 -0.24 -8.16 -9.33
CA ALA A 264 0.48 -8.26 -10.60
C ALA A 264 -0.29 -7.58 -11.74
N ASP A 265 -1.60 -7.79 -11.79
CA ASP A 265 -2.49 -7.19 -12.79
C ASP A 265 -2.60 -5.66 -12.58
N TYR A 266 -2.65 -5.20 -11.33
CA TYR A 266 -2.61 -3.76 -10.98
C TYR A 266 -1.28 -3.12 -11.40
N SER A 267 -0.15 -3.77 -11.10
CA SER A 267 1.17 -3.31 -11.52
C SER A 267 1.30 -3.23 -13.04
N ASN A 268 0.79 -4.23 -13.77
CA ASN A 268 0.72 -4.23 -15.23
C ASN A 268 -0.19 -3.11 -15.76
N PHE A 269 -1.34 -2.91 -15.12
CA PHE A 269 -2.25 -1.82 -15.46
C PHE A 269 -1.55 -0.46 -15.30
N ARG A 270 -0.77 -0.25 -14.25
CA ARG A 270 0.00 0.99 -14.03
C ARG A 270 1.23 1.11 -14.95
N SER A 271 1.90 0.00 -15.28
CA SER A 271 3.18 0.00 -16.02
C SER A 271 3.05 0.17 -17.53
N ILE A 272 1.89 -0.17 -18.13
CA ILE A 272 1.60 0.04 -19.57
C ILE A 272 1.74 1.53 -19.95
N SER A 273 1.62 2.43 -18.99
CA SER A 273 1.77 3.86 -19.16
C SER A 273 3.21 4.38 -18.97
N GLY A 274 4.19 3.49 -18.80
CA GLY A 274 5.61 3.79 -18.98
C GLY A 274 6.37 4.34 -17.78
N ALA A 275 5.72 4.64 -16.64
CA ALA A 275 6.43 5.00 -15.43
C ALA A 275 5.60 4.84 -14.14
N THR A 276 6.29 4.44 -13.08
CA THR A 276 5.76 4.28 -11.72
C THR A 276 6.43 5.33 -10.81
N ASP A 277 5.71 5.88 -9.85
CA ASP A 277 6.32 6.15 -8.54
C ASP A 277 6.12 4.88 -7.70
N PRO A 278 7.07 3.94 -7.74
CA PRO A 278 6.92 2.67 -7.05
C PRO A 278 7.18 2.81 -5.55
N SER A 279 7.36 4.01 -4.97
CA SER A 279 7.85 4.15 -3.59
C SER A 279 6.78 3.99 -2.51
N LEU A 280 5.50 4.23 -2.82
CA LEU A 280 4.37 4.16 -1.88
C LEU A 280 3.42 2.98 -2.14
N ASP A 281 3.69 2.18 -3.17
CA ASP A 281 2.95 0.96 -3.51
C ASP A 281 3.31 -0.18 -2.54
N PHE A 282 2.42 -1.13 -2.30
CA PHE A 282 2.72 -2.36 -1.57
C PHE A 282 3.95 -3.07 -2.16
N LEU A 283 4.07 -3.06 -3.49
CA LEU A 283 5.18 -3.65 -4.22
C LEU A 283 6.52 -2.92 -4.04
N ALA A 284 6.50 -1.70 -3.47
CA ALA A 284 7.69 -0.95 -3.11
C ALA A 284 8.52 -1.70 -2.06
N SER A 285 7.83 -2.17 -1.00
CA SER A 285 8.41 -2.83 0.17
C SER A 285 8.27 -4.35 0.10
N HIS A 286 7.27 -4.86 -0.63
CA HIS A 286 6.98 -6.28 -0.84
C HIS A 286 7.06 -6.66 -2.32
N PRO A 287 8.27 -6.81 -2.90
CA PRO A 287 8.41 -7.14 -4.32
C PRO A 287 7.58 -8.38 -4.70
N ASN A 288 6.74 -8.24 -5.74
CA ASN A 288 6.04 -9.38 -6.31
C ASN A 288 7.05 -10.26 -7.05
N ALA A 289 6.96 -11.58 -6.87
CA ALA A 289 7.70 -12.54 -7.66
C ALA A 289 6.72 -13.63 -8.11
N PRO A 290 6.73 -14.05 -9.40
CA PRO A 290 5.85 -15.13 -9.88
C PRO A 290 5.93 -16.40 -9.03
N GLN A 291 7.09 -16.67 -8.42
CA GLN A 291 7.26 -17.79 -7.51
C GLN A 291 6.44 -17.69 -6.21
N ARG A 292 6.19 -16.48 -5.68
CA ARG A 292 5.35 -16.29 -4.48
C ARG A 292 3.93 -16.80 -4.74
N ILE A 293 3.37 -16.51 -5.91
CA ILE A 293 2.05 -17.00 -6.32
C ILE A 293 2.01 -18.53 -6.32
N GLU A 294 3.01 -19.19 -6.92
CA GLU A 294 3.05 -20.66 -6.97
C GLU A 294 3.28 -21.29 -5.59
N LEU A 295 4.16 -20.71 -4.76
CA LEU A 295 4.38 -21.17 -3.39
C LEU A 295 3.16 -20.97 -2.51
N ALA A 296 2.47 -19.83 -2.61
CA ALA A 296 1.21 -19.59 -1.90
C ALA A 296 0.15 -20.62 -2.30
N ARG A 297 0.03 -20.98 -3.59
CA ARG A 297 -0.84 -22.08 -4.05
C ARG A 297 -0.40 -23.42 -3.47
N MET A 298 0.90 -23.71 -3.42
CA MET A 298 1.43 -24.94 -2.81
C MET A 298 1.13 -25.04 -1.32
N HIS A 299 1.33 -23.97 -0.56
CA HIS A 299 1.00 -23.92 0.86
C HIS A 299 -0.51 -24.08 1.07
N ALA A 300 -1.33 -23.41 0.26
CA ALA A 300 -2.79 -23.52 0.34
C ALA A 300 -3.28 -24.97 0.17
N ARG A 301 -2.65 -25.76 -0.72
CA ARG A 301 -2.96 -27.18 -0.93
C ARG A 301 -2.81 -28.04 0.34
N GLN A 302 -1.94 -27.63 1.28
CA GLN A 302 -1.71 -28.38 2.52
C GLN A 302 -2.89 -28.30 3.50
N PHE A 303 -3.73 -27.27 3.39
CA PHE A 303 -4.91 -27.07 4.24
C PHE A 303 -6.18 -27.69 3.63
N GLY A 304 -6.02 -28.50 2.58
CA GLY A 304 -7.10 -29.19 1.87
C GLY A 304 -7.86 -28.28 0.90
N ALA A 305 -8.55 -28.88 -0.06
CA ALA A 305 -9.48 -28.18 -0.97
C ALA A 305 -10.78 -27.73 -0.27
N GLN A 306 -10.81 -27.68 1.06
CA GLN A 306 -11.96 -27.14 1.79
C GLN A 306 -12.04 -25.64 1.46
N LYS A 307 -13.16 -25.26 0.84
CA LYS A 307 -13.48 -23.88 0.51
C LYS A 307 -13.69 -23.12 1.82
N GLY A 308 -12.61 -22.62 2.41
CA GLY A 308 -12.71 -21.57 3.39
C GLY A 308 -13.58 -20.45 2.85
N ALA A 309 -14.26 -19.71 3.73
CA ALA A 309 -15.18 -18.69 3.29
C ALA A 309 -14.41 -17.57 2.57
N THR A 310 -14.93 -17.09 1.45
CA THR A 310 -14.47 -15.83 0.86
C THR A 310 -15.11 -14.63 1.57
N ASP A 311 -16.35 -14.80 2.06
CA ASP A 311 -17.20 -13.71 2.60
C ASP A 311 -17.29 -12.52 1.62
N ARG A 312 -17.40 -12.85 0.32
CA ARG A 312 -17.40 -11.90 -0.79
C ARG A 312 -18.56 -10.92 -0.73
N ASP A 313 -19.77 -11.39 -0.42
CA ASP A 313 -20.95 -10.53 -0.41
C ASP A 313 -20.90 -9.46 0.68
N SER A 314 -20.47 -9.82 1.89
CA SER A 314 -20.27 -8.86 2.98
C SER A 314 -19.16 -7.87 2.65
N PHE A 315 -18.08 -8.34 2.01
CA PHE A 315 -16.99 -7.49 1.57
C PHE A 315 -17.44 -6.48 0.52
N LEU A 316 -18.10 -6.96 -0.53
CA LEU A 316 -18.63 -6.13 -1.62
C LEU A 316 -19.68 -5.15 -1.10
N ALA A 317 -20.53 -5.58 -0.17
CA ALA A 317 -21.37 -4.66 0.56
C ALA A 317 -20.49 -3.59 1.20
N GLY A 318 -19.52 -3.97 2.03
CA GLY A 318 -18.55 -3.08 2.69
C GLY A 318 -17.99 -1.96 1.81
N VAL A 319 -17.47 -2.30 0.63
CA VAL A 319 -16.82 -1.35 -0.28
C VAL A 319 -17.77 -0.58 -1.21
N ASP A 320 -19.07 -0.90 -1.25
CA ASP A 320 -20.03 -0.08 -1.99
C ASP A 320 -20.17 1.30 -1.34
N GLY A 321 -19.81 2.34 -2.10
CA GLY A 321 -19.72 3.73 -1.67
C GLY A 321 -18.29 4.21 -1.34
N LEU A 322 -17.30 3.32 -1.32
CA LEU A 322 -15.89 3.66 -1.04
C LEU A 322 -15.38 4.70 -2.03
N LEU A 323 -14.78 5.78 -1.54
CA LEU A 323 -14.09 6.77 -2.36
C LEU A 323 -12.98 6.10 -3.19
N PHE A 324 -13.04 6.25 -4.50
CA PHE A 324 -12.06 5.73 -5.45
C PHE A 324 -11.19 6.85 -6.01
N GLY A 325 -9.88 6.64 -6.07
CA GLY A 325 -8.93 7.65 -6.53
C GLY A 325 -8.77 8.80 -5.51
N ASP A 326 -8.52 9.98 -6.06
CA ASP A 326 -8.11 11.15 -5.29
C ASP A 326 -9.28 11.85 -4.59
N THR A 327 -8.93 12.68 -3.60
CA THR A 327 -9.87 13.47 -2.80
C THR A 327 -10.04 14.88 -3.39
N PRO A 328 -11.19 15.56 -3.17
CA PRO A 328 -11.36 16.96 -3.57
C PRO A 328 -10.27 17.89 -3.01
N GLU A 329 -9.78 17.58 -1.81
CA GLU A 329 -8.75 18.33 -1.09
C GLU A 329 -7.37 18.21 -1.74
N GLU A 330 -7.07 17.06 -2.35
CA GLU A 330 -5.83 16.81 -3.10
C GLU A 330 -5.97 17.12 -4.60
N GLY A 331 -7.19 17.37 -5.07
CA GLY A 331 -7.52 17.48 -6.50
C GLY A 331 -7.74 16.11 -7.15
N TYR A 332 -8.31 16.12 -8.34
CA TYR A 332 -8.72 14.93 -9.06
C TYR A 332 -7.85 14.69 -10.29
N VAL A 333 -7.48 13.44 -10.52
CA VAL A 333 -7.06 12.97 -11.83
C VAL A 333 -8.26 12.42 -12.58
N ARG A 334 -8.51 12.94 -13.78
CA ARG A 334 -9.48 12.44 -14.75
C ARG A 334 -8.73 12.22 -16.05
N ASP A 335 -8.65 10.96 -16.43
CA ASP A 335 -7.83 10.49 -17.53
C ASP A 335 -6.36 10.95 -17.38
N ASN A 336 -5.86 11.76 -18.30
CA ASN A 336 -4.53 12.38 -18.25
C ASN A 336 -4.56 13.85 -17.77
N THR A 337 -5.63 14.28 -17.10
CA THR A 337 -5.83 15.67 -16.66
C THR A 337 -5.94 15.76 -15.14
N PHE A 338 -5.15 16.64 -14.54
CA PHE A 338 -5.26 17.02 -13.14
C PHE A 338 -6.21 18.21 -12.98
N MET A 339 -7.09 18.18 -11.99
CA MET A 339 -8.10 19.20 -11.74
C MET A 339 -8.26 19.43 -10.23
N HIS A 340 -7.89 20.60 -9.72
CA HIS A 340 -8.00 20.88 -8.29
C HIS A 340 -9.04 21.98 -8.02
N PRO A 341 -10.23 21.65 -7.46
CA PRO A 341 -11.31 22.64 -7.29
C PRO A 341 -10.95 23.73 -6.27
N GLY A 342 -10.31 23.34 -5.15
CA GLY A 342 -9.81 24.25 -4.11
C GLY A 342 -8.75 25.24 -4.61
N LEU A 343 -7.69 24.76 -5.27
CA LEU A 343 -6.69 25.63 -5.90
C LEU A 343 -7.26 26.38 -7.12
N GLY A 344 -8.29 25.83 -7.76
CA GLY A 344 -8.93 26.40 -8.93
C GLY A 344 -8.12 26.28 -10.21
N VAL A 345 -7.31 25.23 -10.36
CA VAL A 345 -6.40 25.04 -11.50
C VAL A 345 -6.53 23.66 -12.12
N THR A 346 -6.14 23.54 -13.39
CA THR A 346 -6.08 22.28 -14.12
C THR A 346 -4.94 22.29 -15.13
N PHE A 347 -4.40 21.12 -15.42
CA PHE A 347 -3.46 20.89 -16.52
C PHE A 347 -3.57 19.43 -17.02
N THR A 348 -3.11 19.19 -18.24
CA THR A 348 -3.14 17.89 -18.91
C THR A 348 -1.72 17.46 -19.26
N VAL A 349 -1.40 16.19 -18.98
CA VAL A 349 -0.14 15.56 -19.40
C VAL A 349 -0.36 14.74 -20.68
N PRO A 350 0.67 14.42 -21.47
CA PRO A 350 0.49 13.56 -22.64
C PRO A 350 -0.14 12.20 -22.26
N SER A 351 -0.90 11.59 -23.17
CA SER A 351 -1.68 10.36 -22.88
C SER A 351 -0.84 9.13 -22.52
N ASN A 352 0.47 9.19 -22.73
CA ASN A 352 1.45 8.18 -22.35
C ASN A 352 2.17 8.52 -21.04
N PHE A 353 1.65 9.47 -20.25
CA PHE A 353 2.11 9.77 -18.89
C PHE A 353 1.11 9.24 -17.86
N VAL A 354 1.62 8.88 -16.69
CA VAL A 354 0.82 8.56 -15.50
C VAL A 354 0.93 9.71 -14.52
N ILE A 355 -0.20 10.23 -14.06
CA ILE A 355 -0.23 11.15 -12.93
C ILE A 355 -0.27 10.33 -11.62
N ASP A 356 0.59 10.72 -10.68
CA ASP A 356 0.54 10.33 -9.28
C ASP A 356 0.20 11.57 -8.45
N ASN A 357 -0.97 11.55 -7.82
CA ASN A 357 -1.42 12.63 -6.95
C ASN A 357 -1.19 12.26 -5.49
N SER A 358 -0.44 13.10 -4.79
CA SER A 358 -0.15 12.93 -3.37
C SER A 358 -0.41 14.24 -2.62
N ALA A 359 -0.58 14.15 -1.31
CA ALA A 359 -0.75 15.33 -0.45
C ALA A 359 0.41 16.34 -0.53
N ALA A 360 1.62 15.92 -0.95
CA ALA A 360 2.80 16.78 -1.01
C ALA A 360 3.01 17.45 -2.37
N ALA A 361 2.72 16.75 -3.46
CA ALA A 361 2.86 17.24 -4.83
C ALA A 361 2.11 16.32 -5.80
N VAL A 362 1.77 16.88 -6.96
CA VAL A 362 1.33 16.09 -8.11
C VAL A 362 2.57 15.80 -8.95
N THR A 363 2.84 14.53 -9.23
CA THR A 363 3.88 14.15 -10.18
C THR A 363 3.25 13.47 -11.39
N ALA A 364 3.93 13.51 -12.52
CA ALA A 364 3.59 12.67 -13.65
C ALA A 364 4.85 12.10 -14.26
N THR A 365 4.80 10.87 -14.73
CA THR A 365 5.97 10.19 -15.27
C THR A 365 5.64 9.56 -16.61
N GLY A 366 6.59 9.55 -17.54
CA GLY A 366 6.37 9.12 -18.91
C GLY A 366 7.65 8.63 -19.61
N PRO A 367 7.59 8.34 -20.92
CA PRO A 367 8.67 7.67 -21.63
C PRO A 367 9.99 8.44 -21.63
N GLY A 368 11.10 7.72 -21.77
CA GLY A 368 12.44 8.32 -21.81
C GLY A 368 12.86 8.95 -20.49
N GLU A 369 12.45 8.34 -19.38
CA GLU A 369 12.73 8.79 -18.01
C GLU A 369 12.30 10.24 -17.75
N MET A 370 11.20 10.65 -18.38
CA MET A 370 10.63 11.98 -18.16
C MET A 370 9.75 11.99 -16.92
N ALA A 371 9.91 13.04 -16.12
CA ALA A 371 9.05 13.32 -14.97
C ALA A 371 8.58 14.77 -15.01
N ILE A 372 7.37 15.01 -14.53
CA ILE A 372 6.76 16.32 -14.34
C ILE A 372 6.40 16.42 -12.86
N ARG A 373 6.67 17.57 -12.26
CA ARG A 373 6.23 17.90 -10.90
C ARG A 373 5.41 19.18 -10.94
N PHE A 374 4.24 19.13 -10.32
CA PHE A 374 3.39 20.27 -10.08
C PHE A 374 3.24 20.50 -8.57
N ASP A 375 3.48 21.74 -8.14
CA ASP A 375 3.18 22.19 -6.79
C ASP A 375 2.90 23.71 -6.75
N GLY A 376 2.36 24.17 -5.62
CA GLY A 376 2.04 25.57 -5.35
C GLY A 376 2.99 26.19 -4.33
N VAL A 377 3.25 27.48 -4.48
CA VAL A 377 4.01 28.31 -3.54
C VAL A 377 3.30 29.65 -3.32
N SER A 378 3.27 30.09 -2.06
CA SER A 378 2.83 31.43 -1.73
C SER A 378 3.98 32.41 -1.92
N LEU A 379 3.79 33.38 -2.81
CA LEU A 379 4.77 34.40 -3.14
C LEU A 379 4.15 35.78 -2.90
N ASP A 380 4.92 36.69 -2.29
CA ASP A 380 4.52 38.10 -2.18
C ASP A 380 4.23 38.66 -3.58
N LYS A 381 3.16 39.46 -3.71
CA LYS A 381 2.74 40.07 -4.98
C LYS A 381 3.80 41.00 -5.55
N ASN A 382 4.69 41.53 -4.72
CA ASN A 382 5.77 42.42 -5.14
C ASN A 382 6.97 41.68 -5.77
N VAL A 383 7.07 40.37 -5.60
CA VAL A 383 8.15 39.57 -6.20
C VAL A 383 7.73 39.13 -7.59
N THR A 384 8.50 39.54 -8.61
CA THR A 384 8.26 39.12 -10.00
C THR A 384 8.54 37.63 -10.15
N LEU A 385 7.86 36.97 -11.09
CA LEU A 385 8.08 35.54 -11.36
C LEU A 385 9.53 35.27 -11.80
N THR A 386 10.13 36.17 -12.59
CA THR A 386 11.52 36.03 -13.02
C THR A 386 12.52 36.16 -11.87
N ASP A 387 12.28 37.06 -10.91
CA ASP A 387 13.13 37.18 -9.71
C ASP A 387 12.98 35.96 -8.82
N TYR A 388 11.76 35.42 -8.71
CA TYR A 388 11.51 34.19 -7.99
C TYR A 388 12.28 33.00 -8.57
N ILE A 389 12.34 32.81 -9.89
CA ILE A 389 13.18 31.77 -10.51
C ILE A 389 14.66 31.98 -10.17
N ARG A 390 15.13 33.24 -10.17
CA ARG A 390 16.53 33.60 -9.89
C ARG A 390 16.91 33.56 -8.39
N SER A 391 15.97 33.25 -7.49
CA SER A 391 16.20 33.28 -6.03
C SER A 391 17.03 32.09 -5.49
N GLY A 392 17.42 31.14 -6.34
CA GLY A 392 18.42 30.11 -6.00
C GLY A 392 17.85 28.73 -5.62
N TRP A 393 16.53 28.51 -5.71
CA TRP A 393 15.93 27.19 -5.47
C TRP A 393 16.05 26.23 -6.66
N VAL A 394 16.40 26.73 -7.85
CA VAL A 394 16.62 25.91 -9.06
C VAL A 394 18.11 25.60 -9.21
N THR A 395 18.51 24.39 -8.83
CA THR A 395 19.87 23.89 -9.02
C THR A 395 20.21 23.83 -10.52
N GLY A 396 21.34 24.42 -10.92
CA GLY A 396 21.81 24.36 -12.30
C GLY A 396 21.04 25.23 -13.29
N LEU A 397 20.29 26.23 -12.80
CA LEU A 397 19.58 27.21 -13.62
C LEU A 397 20.49 27.87 -14.66
N ASP A 398 20.03 27.99 -15.90
CA ASP A 398 20.62 28.84 -16.92
C ASP A 398 20.02 30.26 -16.80
N PRO A 399 20.75 31.26 -16.28
CA PRO A 399 20.20 32.60 -16.05
C PRO A 399 19.85 33.34 -17.34
N ALA A 400 20.40 32.94 -18.49
CA ALA A 400 20.08 33.52 -19.79
C ALA A 400 18.78 32.97 -20.38
N SER A 401 18.33 31.80 -19.92
CA SER A 401 17.07 31.19 -20.35
C SER A 401 15.82 31.80 -19.69
N VAL A 402 15.99 32.49 -18.56
CA VAL A 402 14.89 33.03 -17.76
C VAL A 402 14.20 34.16 -18.51
N ARG A 403 12.92 33.97 -18.84
CA ARG A 403 12.10 34.96 -19.55
C ARG A 403 10.66 34.98 -19.06
N THR A 404 10.01 36.13 -19.21
CA THR A 404 8.56 36.25 -19.01
C THR A 404 7.79 35.50 -20.11
N ASP A 405 6.60 35.03 -19.77
CA ASP A 405 5.67 34.38 -20.68
C ASP A 405 4.21 34.67 -20.27
N THR A 406 3.25 34.19 -21.05
CA THR A 406 1.83 34.24 -20.69
C THR A 406 1.17 32.91 -21.06
N ILE A 407 0.55 32.27 -20.07
CA ILE A 407 -0.10 30.96 -20.25
C ILE A 407 -1.60 31.12 -20.01
N ASN A 408 -2.39 30.97 -21.08
CA ASN A 408 -3.84 31.12 -21.05
C ASN A 408 -4.31 32.42 -20.35
N GLY A 409 -3.62 33.53 -20.64
CA GLY A 409 -3.90 34.86 -20.08
C GLY A 409 -3.33 35.11 -18.68
N ASN A 410 -2.62 34.14 -18.09
CA ASN A 410 -2.01 34.27 -16.77
C ASN A 410 -0.53 34.68 -16.88
N GLU A 411 -0.09 35.53 -15.95
CA GLU A 411 1.32 35.88 -15.79
C GLU A 411 2.15 34.60 -15.61
N ALA A 412 3.18 34.43 -16.44
CA ALA A 412 4.06 33.28 -16.37
C ALA A 412 5.53 33.69 -16.55
N ALA A 413 6.43 32.81 -16.13
CA ALA A 413 7.83 32.86 -16.51
C ALA A 413 8.32 31.45 -16.78
N ILE A 414 9.29 31.33 -17.68
CA ILE A 414 9.92 30.05 -17.98
C ILE A 414 11.44 30.15 -17.88
N ALA A 415 12.08 29.01 -17.64
CA ALA A 415 13.53 28.87 -17.64
C ALA A 415 13.94 27.43 -17.92
N SER A 416 15.22 27.22 -18.19
CA SER A 416 15.85 25.91 -18.29
C SER A 416 16.96 25.76 -17.26
N ALA A 417 17.20 24.53 -16.81
CA ALA A 417 18.31 24.20 -15.92
C ALA A 417 18.97 22.88 -16.33
N ARG A 418 20.23 22.67 -15.93
CA ARG A 418 20.96 21.42 -16.11
C ARG A 418 21.79 21.09 -14.88
N ALA A 419 21.66 19.87 -14.36
CA ALA A 419 22.41 19.41 -13.20
C ALA A 419 22.57 17.89 -13.24
N GLU A 420 23.74 17.37 -12.86
CA GLU A 420 23.99 15.95 -12.59
C GLU A 420 23.52 14.97 -13.71
N GLY A 421 23.67 15.34 -14.98
CA GLY A 421 23.26 14.50 -16.12
C GLY A 421 21.78 14.65 -16.52
N TRP A 422 21.06 15.54 -15.86
CA TRP A 422 19.66 15.88 -16.12
C TRP A 422 19.51 17.29 -16.70
N GLN A 423 18.41 17.49 -17.41
CA GLN A 423 17.91 18.78 -17.86
C GLN A 423 16.49 19.01 -17.36
N PHE A 424 16.17 20.27 -17.14
CA PHE A 424 14.90 20.70 -16.58
C PHE A 424 14.32 21.85 -17.39
N ASP A 425 13.01 21.81 -17.62
CA ASP A 425 12.20 22.94 -18.06
C ASP A 425 11.34 23.39 -16.87
N ILE A 426 11.42 24.66 -16.54
CA ILE A 426 10.72 25.29 -15.42
C ILE A 426 9.69 26.23 -16.01
N THR A 427 8.42 25.97 -15.75
CA THR A 427 7.31 26.86 -16.05
C THR A 427 6.64 27.26 -14.75
N ILE A 428 6.54 28.56 -14.47
CA ILE A 428 5.79 29.06 -13.32
C ILE A 428 4.65 29.96 -13.78
N VAL A 429 3.49 29.84 -13.14
CA VAL A 429 2.27 30.55 -13.53
C VAL A 429 1.59 31.11 -12.29
N ARG A 430 1.18 32.38 -12.33
CA ARG A 430 0.42 33.01 -11.25
C ARG A 430 -1.07 32.97 -11.56
N VAL A 431 -1.86 32.32 -10.71
CA VAL A 431 -3.33 32.24 -10.82
C VAL A 431 -3.96 32.50 -9.46
N GLY A 432 -4.97 33.38 -9.41
CA GLY A 432 -5.71 33.64 -8.16
C GLY A 432 -4.85 34.18 -7.01
N GLY A 433 -3.70 34.79 -7.31
CA GLY A 433 -2.75 35.29 -6.31
C GLY A 433 -1.77 34.25 -5.75
N GLN A 434 -1.89 32.98 -6.14
CA GLN A 434 -0.91 31.93 -5.86
C GLN A 434 0.00 31.71 -7.06
N VAL A 435 1.20 31.19 -6.80
CA VAL A 435 2.15 30.81 -7.86
C VAL A 435 2.24 29.30 -7.91
N TYR A 436 2.16 28.75 -9.11
CA TYR A 436 2.27 27.34 -9.37
C TYR A 436 3.53 27.05 -10.18
N ARG A 437 4.17 25.93 -9.90
CA ARG A 437 5.39 25.49 -10.58
C ARG A 437 5.11 24.19 -11.31
N LEU A 438 5.47 24.13 -12.58
CA LEU A 438 5.52 22.96 -13.44
C LEU A 438 6.98 22.72 -13.81
N LEU A 439 7.56 21.66 -13.24
CA LEU A 439 8.95 21.28 -13.48
C LEU A 439 8.95 20.01 -14.32
N THR A 440 9.46 20.08 -15.55
CA THR A 440 9.68 18.89 -16.38
C THR A 440 11.15 18.52 -16.31
N ALA A 441 11.47 17.27 -15.99
CA ALA A 441 12.83 16.74 -15.89
C ALA A 441 13.01 15.58 -16.87
N ALA A 442 14.20 15.50 -17.48
CA ALA A 442 14.60 14.38 -18.33
C ALA A 442 16.13 14.20 -18.35
N PRO A 443 16.67 13.03 -18.71
CA PRO A 443 18.09 12.88 -18.97
C PRO A 443 18.57 13.82 -20.09
N LEU A 444 19.84 14.24 -20.06
CA LEU A 444 20.41 15.11 -21.11
C LEU A 444 20.30 14.53 -22.53
N ALA A 445 20.23 13.20 -22.66
CA ALA A 445 20.07 12.52 -23.94
C ALA A 445 18.64 12.63 -24.52
N ASN A 446 17.64 12.99 -23.69
CA ASN A 446 16.25 13.10 -24.13
C ASN A 446 16.03 14.42 -24.90
N THR A 447 15.67 14.33 -26.17
CA THR A 447 15.47 15.52 -27.02
C THR A 447 14.03 16.06 -27.02
N ASN A 448 13.09 15.36 -26.38
CA ASN A 448 11.67 15.68 -26.41
C ASN A 448 11.18 16.54 -25.24
N ILE A 449 12.02 16.80 -24.24
CA ILE A 449 11.65 17.54 -23.02
C ILE A 449 10.95 18.88 -23.32
N ASN A 450 11.46 19.67 -24.25
CA ASN A 450 10.92 20.99 -24.59
C ASN A 450 9.51 20.90 -25.19
N VAL A 451 9.23 19.84 -25.96
CA VAL A 451 7.91 19.62 -26.58
C VAL A 451 6.90 19.25 -25.49
N VAL A 452 7.28 18.33 -24.61
CA VAL A 452 6.43 17.90 -23.48
C VAL A 452 6.16 19.05 -22.53
N ALA A 453 7.21 19.75 -22.08
CA ALA A 453 7.09 20.85 -21.13
C ALA A 453 6.18 21.97 -21.66
N ARG A 454 6.35 22.36 -22.94
CA ARG A 454 5.46 23.35 -23.58
C ARG A 454 4.03 22.85 -23.71
N SER A 455 3.81 21.59 -24.06
CA SER A 455 2.46 21.01 -24.15
C SER A 455 1.75 21.04 -22.80
N VAL A 456 2.44 20.64 -21.73
CA VAL A 456 1.90 20.63 -20.37
C VAL A 456 1.65 22.05 -19.87
N GLY A 457 2.64 22.93 -20.01
CA GLY A 457 2.52 24.35 -19.66
C GLY A 457 1.36 25.03 -20.38
N ALA A 458 1.23 24.84 -21.70
CA ALA A 458 0.14 25.42 -22.49
C ALA A 458 -1.25 24.90 -22.11
N SER A 459 -1.35 23.70 -21.52
CA SER A 459 -2.62 23.16 -21.01
C SER A 459 -3.04 23.76 -19.66
N PHE A 460 -2.11 24.36 -18.93
CA PHE A 460 -2.37 24.88 -17.59
C PHE A 460 -3.31 26.09 -17.62
N ARG A 461 -4.40 26.04 -16.83
CA ARG A 461 -5.36 27.15 -16.74
C ARG A 461 -6.14 27.13 -15.44
N ALA A 462 -6.85 28.21 -15.17
CA ALA A 462 -7.86 28.25 -14.12
C ALA A 462 -9.08 27.38 -14.48
N LEU A 463 -9.65 26.73 -13.47
CA LEU A 463 -10.96 26.07 -13.54
C LEU A 463 -12.07 27.10 -13.43
N ASN A 464 -13.06 27.02 -14.32
CA ASN A 464 -14.26 27.85 -14.23
C ASN A 464 -15.27 27.29 -13.21
N GLY A 465 -16.29 28.08 -12.85
CA GLY A 465 -17.27 27.70 -11.83
C GLY A 465 -18.09 26.44 -12.18
N GLN A 466 -18.42 26.24 -13.46
CA GLN A 466 -19.16 25.05 -13.91
C GLN A 466 -18.30 23.79 -13.80
N GLU A 467 -17.01 23.88 -14.18
CA GLU A 467 -16.07 22.77 -14.05
C GLU A 467 -15.88 22.38 -12.59
N LYS A 468 -15.71 23.37 -11.69
CA LYS A 468 -15.61 23.10 -10.25
C LYS A 468 -16.85 22.39 -9.70
N ALA A 469 -18.04 22.81 -10.12
CA ALA A 469 -19.31 22.21 -9.66
C ALA A 469 -19.55 20.80 -10.27
N ALA A 470 -19.01 20.53 -11.45
CA ALA A 470 -19.12 19.22 -12.10
C ALA A 470 -18.16 18.18 -11.52
N LEU A 471 -17.08 18.61 -10.84
CA LEU A 471 -16.10 17.72 -10.23
C LEU A 471 -16.68 17.01 -9.00
N LYS A 472 -17.13 15.79 -9.23
CA LYS A 472 -17.63 14.89 -8.19
C LYS A 472 -16.58 13.82 -7.84
N PRO A 473 -16.48 13.41 -6.56
CA PRO A 473 -15.63 12.29 -6.16
C PRO A 473 -16.10 10.99 -6.83
N LEU A 474 -15.15 10.18 -7.30
CA LEU A 474 -15.45 8.86 -7.82
C LEU A 474 -15.64 7.88 -6.67
N LYS A 475 -16.52 6.91 -6.85
CA LYS A 475 -16.79 5.87 -5.86
C LYS A 475 -16.78 4.50 -6.50
N VAL A 476 -16.38 3.51 -5.72
CA VAL A 476 -16.67 2.11 -5.99
C VAL A 476 -18.16 1.91 -5.79
N ARG A 477 -18.86 1.48 -6.85
CA ARG A 477 -20.24 1.02 -6.77
C ARG A 477 -20.33 -0.45 -7.05
N VAL A 478 -21.06 -1.18 -6.22
CA VAL A 478 -21.33 -2.60 -6.44
C VAL A 478 -22.70 -2.76 -7.10
N ILE A 479 -22.70 -3.33 -8.30
CA ILE A 479 -23.92 -3.55 -9.07
C ILE A 479 -24.13 -5.04 -9.34
N ALA A 480 -25.39 -5.44 -9.41
CA ALA A 480 -25.77 -6.77 -9.88
C ALA A 480 -25.81 -6.78 -11.42
N VAL A 481 -25.17 -7.78 -12.01
CA VAL A 481 -25.17 -8.03 -13.46
C VAL A 481 -26.59 -8.41 -13.90
N ARG A 482 -27.12 -7.72 -14.91
CA ARG A 482 -28.47 -7.95 -15.45
C ARG A 482 -28.42 -8.94 -16.62
N PRO A 483 -29.54 -9.63 -16.96
CA PRO A 483 -29.62 -10.41 -18.18
C PRO A 483 -29.25 -9.54 -19.41
N GLY A 484 -28.31 -10.03 -20.22
CA GLY A 484 -27.79 -9.32 -21.40
C GLY A 484 -26.59 -8.41 -21.13
N ASP A 485 -26.22 -8.17 -19.87
CA ASP A 485 -25.00 -7.44 -19.54
C ASP A 485 -23.76 -8.26 -19.94
N THR A 486 -22.82 -7.58 -20.59
CA THR A 486 -21.48 -8.08 -20.90
C THR A 486 -20.43 -7.25 -20.16
N VAL A 487 -19.20 -7.78 -20.02
CA VAL A 487 -18.03 -7.04 -19.51
C VAL A 487 -17.86 -5.70 -20.23
N GLY A 488 -18.05 -5.68 -21.55
CA GLY A 488 -17.99 -4.45 -22.35
C GLY A 488 -19.08 -3.45 -21.97
N SER A 489 -20.33 -3.90 -21.86
CA SER A 489 -21.44 -3.02 -21.47
C SER A 489 -21.33 -2.49 -20.05
N LEU A 490 -20.77 -3.28 -19.12
CA LEU A 490 -20.61 -2.90 -17.71
C LEU A 490 -19.45 -1.90 -17.54
N SER A 491 -18.31 -2.16 -18.18
CA SER A 491 -17.17 -1.23 -18.17
C SER A 491 -17.53 0.11 -18.82
N ALA A 492 -18.39 0.13 -19.84
CA ALA A 492 -18.88 1.37 -20.44
C ALA A 492 -19.70 2.25 -19.48
N ARG A 493 -20.27 1.68 -18.40
CA ARG A 493 -21.00 2.44 -17.35
C ARG A 493 -20.06 3.20 -16.41
N MET A 494 -18.75 2.93 -16.45
CA MET A 494 -17.79 3.64 -15.59
C MET A 494 -17.60 5.08 -16.07
N SER A 495 -17.39 6.02 -15.16
CA SER A 495 -17.15 7.44 -15.45
C SER A 495 -15.87 7.94 -14.78
N GLY A 496 -15.24 8.96 -15.37
CA GLY A 496 -14.04 9.62 -14.83
C GLY A 496 -12.78 8.76 -14.73
N VAL A 497 -12.72 7.64 -15.46
CA VAL A 497 -11.59 6.72 -15.47
C VAL A 497 -11.22 6.28 -16.88
N ASP A 498 -9.91 6.10 -17.07
CA ASP A 498 -9.31 5.61 -18.30
C ASP A 498 -9.32 4.08 -18.41
N ARG A 499 -9.14 3.60 -19.65
CA ARG A 499 -8.97 2.16 -19.96
C ARG A 499 -10.04 1.29 -19.27
N LYS A 500 -11.29 1.74 -19.34
CA LYS A 500 -12.44 1.20 -18.57
C LYS A 500 -12.54 -0.32 -18.60
N LEU A 501 -12.31 -0.95 -19.76
CA LEU A 501 -12.37 -2.41 -19.90
C LEU A 501 -11.28 -3.12 -19.07
N ASP A 502 -10.05 -2.64 -19.16
CA ASP A 502 -8.92 -3.19 -18.40
C ASP A 502 -9.12 -2.95 -16.90
N LEU A 503 -9.53 -1.73 -16.53
CA LEU A 503 -9.79 -1.37 -15.13
C LEU A 503 -10.91 -2.21 -14.54
N PHE A 504 -12.02 -2.38 -15.26
CA PHE A 504 -13.14 -3.22 -14.85
C PHE A 504 -12.70 -4.66 -14.59
N ARG A 505 -11.90 -5.24 -15.50
CA ARG A 505 -11.40 -6.61 -15.36
C ARG A 505 -10.49 -6.74 -14.15
N MET A 506 -9.51 -5.86 -14.01
CA MET A 506 -8.57 -5.83 -12.90
C MET A 506 -9.31 -5.67 -11.56
N LEU A 507 -10.21 -4.70 -11.44
CA LEU A 507 -10.99 -4.48 -10.21
C LEU A 507 -11.80 -5.72 -9.82
N ASN A 508 -12.32 -6.48 -10.78
CA ASN A 508 -13.17 -7.65 -10.52
C ASN A 508 -12.42 -8.99 -10.60
N SER A 509 -11.09 -8.99 -10.65
CA SER A 509 -10.25 -10.18 -10.81
C SER A 509 -10.69 -11.09 -11.97
N LEU A 510 -11.07 -10.49 -13.11
CA LEU A 510 -11.53 -11.19 -14.31
C LEU A 510 -10.38 -11.38 -15.30
N SER A 511 -10.18 -12.62 -15.75
CA SER A 511 -9.22 -12.92 -16.83
C SER A 511 -9.68 -12.32 -18.17
N PRO A 512 -8.78 -12.20 -19.17
CA PRO A 512 -9.13 -11.64 -20.48
C PRO A 512 -10.25 -12.37 -21.23
N VAL A 513 -10.51 -13.64 -20.89
CA VAL A 513 -11.54 -14.50 -21.49
C VAL A 513 -12.73 -14.74 -20.57
N ALA A 514 -12.72 -14.20 -19.34
CA ALA A 514 -13.81 -14.36 -18.41
C ALA A 514 -15.07 -13.58 -18.86
N SER A 515 -16.23 -14.20 -18.66
CA SER A 515 -17.54 -13.57 -18.80
C SER A 515 -18.16 -13.28 -17.43
N VAL A 516 -19.27 -12.56 -17.44
CA VAL A 516 -20.12 -12.31 -16.26
C VAL A 516 -21.47 -13.00 -16.45
N SER A 517 -22.09 -13.40 -15.35
CA SER A 517 -23.41 -14.03 -15.33
C SER A 517 -24.43 -13.16 -14.63
N ALA A 518 -25.70 -13.24 -15.04
CA ALA A 518 -26.77 -12.51 -14.37
C ALA A 518 -26.83 -12.87 -12.87
N GLY A 519 -26.90 -11.85 -12.02
CA GLY A 519 -26.84 -11.99 -10.57
C GLY A 519 -25.44 -11.84 -9.95
N ASP A 520 -24.37 -11.93 -10.74
CA ASP A 520 -23.02 -11.64 -10.25
C ASP A 520 -22.96 -10.21 -9.70
N LYS A 521 -22.20 -10.00 -8.63
CA LYS A 521 -21.90 -8.66 -8.12
C LYS A 521 -20.52 -8.21 -8.59
N VAL A 522 -20.48 -7.06 -9.24
CA VAL A 522 -19.26 -6.46 -9.80
C VAL A 522 -19.10 -5.02 -9.33
N LYS A 523 -17.84 -4.62 -9.17
CA LYS A 523 -17.41 -3.24 -8.89
C LYS A 523 -17.34 -2.45 -10.20
N ILE A 524 -17.94 -1.27 -10.22
CA ILE A 524 -17.72 -0.23 -11.24
C ILE A 524 -17.29 1.06 -10.55
N ILE A 525 -16.58 1.93 -11.28
CA ILE A 525 -16.19 3.25 -10.78
C ILE A 525 -17.08 4.30 -11.42
N THR A 526 -17.72 5.14 -10.61
CA THR A 526 -18.59 6.21 -11.10
C THR A 526 -18.66 7.36 -10.10
N ASP A 527 -19.04 8.53 -10.58
CA ASP A 527 -19.36 9.73 -9.80
C ASP A 527 -20.84 9.80 -9.37
N GLN A 528 -21.61 8.73 -9.63
CA GLN A 528 -23.04 8.60 -9.33
C GLN A 528 -23.38 7.81 -8.05
#